data_AF-A0A537C891-F1
#
_entry.id   AF-A0A537C891-F1
#
_cell.length_a   1.000
_cell.length_b   1.000
_cell.length_c   1.000
_cell.angle_alpha   90.00
_cell.angle_beta   90.00
_cell.angle_gamma   90.00
#
_symmetry.space_group_name_H-M   'P 1'
#
loop_
_entity.id
_entity.type
_entity.pdbx_description
1 polymer ?
#
loop_
_entity_poly.entity_id
_entity_poly.type
_entity_poly.pdbx_seq_one_letter_code
_entity_poly.pdbx_strand_id
1 'polypeptide(L)'
;MPKAALRVQSFAISIDGYGAGPNQDLQNPLGVRGPELMEWFFHTRVWRKMHGHADGETGVDNGIAEQGFAGIGAWILGRNMFGPVRGPWPDESWKGWWGEEPPYHVPVFVLTHHPRAPLRMAGGTEFRFVTEGIHSGEHARPTSFCASARDACPRQVLLLLVLHRLSK
;
A
#
# COMPACT_ATOMS: atom_id res chain seq x y z
N MET A 1 -8.90 4.28 25.76
CA MET A 1 -9.03 4.32 24.27
C MET A 1 -8.22 3.16 23.70
N PRO A 2 -8.76 2.36 22.76
CA PRO A 2 -7.98 1.30 22.13
C PRO A 2 -6.76 1.91 21.42
N LYS A 3 -5.59 1.33 21.68
CA LYS A 3 -4.32 1.74 21.07
C LYS A 3 -4.35 1.31 19.59
N ALA A 4 -4.08 2.23 18.67
CA ALA A 4 -3.92 1.86 17.27
C ALA A 4 -2.78 0.83 17.17
N ALA A 5 -3.11 -0.37 16.66
CA ALA A 5 -2.16 -1.46 16.46
C ALA A 5 -1.77 -1.52 14.98
N LEU A 6 -0.47 -1.60 14.74
CA LEU A 6 0.10 -1.85 13.42
C LEU A 6 -0.05 -3.34 13.09
N ARG A 7 -0.57 -3.67 11.91
CA ARG A 7 -0.77 -5.05 11.46
C ARG A 7 -0.19 -5.23 10.06
N VAL A 8 0.48 -6.36 9.83
CA VAL A 8 0.73 -6.88 8.49
C VAL A 8 -0.41 -7.85 8.16
N GLN A 9 -1.06 -7.67 7.02
CA GLN A 9 -2.19 -8.43 6.52
C GLN A 9 -1.94 -8.74 5.05
N SER A 10 -2.16 -9.98 4.63
CA SER A 10 -2.05 -10.38 3.22
C SER A 10 -0.71 -9.99 2.56
N PHE A 11 0.38 -10.58 3.08
CA PHE A 11 1.73 -10.43 2.53
C PHE A 11 2.13 -11.71 1.79
N ALA A 12 2.58 -11.57 0.54
CA ALA A 12 3.12 -12.68 -0.24
C ALA A 12 4.65 -12.71 -0.12
N ILE A 13 5.21 -13.92 -0.02
CA ILE A 13 6.64 -14.16 0.02
C ILE A 13 6.94 -15.43 -0.76
N SER A 14 8.01 -15.44 -1.54
CA SER A 14 8.50 -16.64 -2.19
C SER A 14 9.08 -17.64 -1.16
N ILE A 15 9.27 -18.89 -1.59
CA ILE A 15 9.90 -19.93 -0.76
C ILE A 15 11.34 -19.59 -0.36
N ASP A 16 12.04 -18.83 -1.19
CA ASP A 16 13.41 -18.34 -0.98
C ASP A 16 13.46 -16.95 -0.32
N GLY A 17 12.32 -16.39 0.11
CA GLY A 17 12.27 -15.24 1.02
C GLY A 17 12.14 -13.86 0.37
N TYR A 18 11.69 -13.77 -0.88
CA TYR A 18 11.50 -12.52 -1.61
C TYR A 18 10.04 -12.05 -1.55
N GLY A 19 9.81 -10.80 -1.11
CA GLY A 19 8.50 -10.14 -1.17
C GLY A 19 8.28 -9.30 -2.43
N ALA A 20 9.29 -9.17 -3.28
CA ALA A 20 9.27 -8.51 -4.58
C ALA A 20 10.42 -9.04 -5.45
N GLY A 21 10.28 -8.94 -6.77
CA GLY A 21 11.33 -9.28 -7.70
C GLY A 21 12.51 -8.30 -7.63
N PRO A 22 13.74 -8.72 -8.03
CA PRO A 22 14.86 -7.80 -8.17
C PRO A 22 14.65 -6.82 -9.33
N ASN A 23 15.44 -5.75 -9.40
CA ASN A 23 15.51 -4.84 -10.54
C ASN A 23 14.16 -4.22 -10.93
N GLN A 24 13.42 -3.66 -9.96
CA GLN A 24 12.22 -2.89 -10.25
C GLN A 24 12.55 -1.66 -11.11
N ASP A 25 11.83 -1.52 -12.22
CA ASP A 25 11.84 -0.38 -13.14
C ASP A 25 10.40 -0.09 -13.62
N LEU A 26 10.26 0.76 -14.64
CA LEU A 26 8.94 1.13 -15.17
C LEU A 26 8.23 -0.02 -15.88
N GLN A 27 8.98 -0.94 -16.49
CA GLN A 27 8.45 -2.11 -17.17
C GLN A 27 8.13 -3.25 -16.18
N ASN A 28 8.84 -3.26 -15.05
CA ASN A 28 8.77 -4.28 -14.01
C ASN A 28 8.40 -3.63 -12.67
N PRO A 29 7.13 -3.20 -12.47
CA PRO A 29 6.70 -2.45 -11.29
C PRO A 29 6.81 -3.27 -9.98
N LEU A 30 6.79 -4.60 -10.06
CA LEU A 30 7.05 -5.49 -8.92
C LEU A 30 8.47 -6.10 -8.94
N GLY A 31 9.33 -5.63 -9.84
CA GLY A 31 10.60 -6.27 -10.16
C GLY A 31 10.44 -7.45 -11.12
N VAL A 32 11.57 -7.90 -11.65
CA VAL A 32 11.66 -9.06 -12.55
C VAL A 32 11.11 -10.28 -11.83
N ARG A 33 10.13 -10.97 -12.45
CA ARG A 33 9.37 -12.09 -11.86
C ARG A 33 8.52 -11.76 -10.63
N GLY A 34 8.46 -10.49 -10.22
CA GLY A 34 7.58 -10.05 -9.13
C GLY A 34 6.10 -10.42 -9.31
N PRO A 35 5.51 -10.35 -10.52
CA PRO A 35 4.13 -10.76 -10.75
C PRO A 35 3.83 -12.22 -10.42
N GLU A 36 4.83 -13.13 -10.49
CA GLU A 36 4.65 -14.55 -10.17
C GLU A 36 4.18 -14.76 -8.71
N LEU A 37 4.58 -13.88 -7.79
CA LEU A 37 4.14 -13.90 -6.38
C LEU A 37 2.64 -13.61 -6.21
N MET A 38 2.05 -12.96 -7.21
CA MET A 38 0.68 -12.45 -7.16
C MET A 38 -0.24 -13.17 -8.15
N GLU A 39 0.22 -14.23 -8.83
CA GLU A 39 -0.58 -14.99 -9.81
C GLU A 39 -1.92 -15.47 -9.25
N TRP A 40 -1.93 -15.98 -8.02
CA TRP A 40 -3.13 -16.41 -7.31
C TRP A 40 -4.20 -15.29 -7.21
N PHE A 41 -3.77 -14.03 -7.17
CA PHE A 41 -4.65 -12.88 -6.96
C PHE A 41 -5.25 -12.32 -8.25
N PHE A 42 -4.53 -12.40 -9.38
CA PHE A 42 -4.92 -11.73 -10.63
C PHE A 42 -6.23 -12.23 -11.24
N HIS A 43 -6.62 -13.47 -10.95
CA HIS A 43 -7.85 -14.05 -11.45
C HIS A 43 -9.07 -13.74 -10.56
N THR A 44 -8.84 -13.25 -9.33
CA THR A 44 -9.91 -12.96 -8.37
C THR A 44 -10.79 -11.80 -8.84
N ARG A 45 -12.07 -11.86 -8.50
CA ARG A 45 -13.02 -10.76 -8.73
C ARG A 45 -12.57 -9.46 -8.05
N VAL A 46 -11.90 -9.53 -6.91
CA VAL A 46 -11.31 -8.34 -6.25
C VAL A 46 -10.32 -7.63 -7.17
N TRP A 47 -9.33 -8.34 -7.71
CA TRP A 47 -8.35 -7.74 -8.62
C TRP A 47 -8.99 -7.19 -9.89
N ARG A 48 -9.89 -7.98 -10.49
CA ARG A 48 -10.59 -7.61 -11.73
C ARG A 48 -11.40 -6.32 -11.55
N LYS A 49 -12.15 -6.19 -10.45
CA LYS A 49 -12.90 -4.97 -10.11
C LYS A 49 -12.00 -3.75 -9.92
N MET A 50 -10.84 -3.91 -9.27
CA MET A 50 -9.87 -2.81 -9.12
C MET A 50 -9.37 -2.27 -10.47
N HIS A 51 -9.40 -3.11 -11.51
CA HIS A 51 -9.00 -2.74 -12.87
C HIS A 51 -10.21 -2.45 -13.78
N GLY A 52 -11.40 -2.20 -13.21
CA GLY A 52 -12.59 -1.80 -13.95
C GLY A 52 -13.30 -2.93 -14.69
N HIS A 53 -12.96 -4.20 -14.40
CA HIS A 53 -13.63 -5.36 -14.99
C HIS A 53 -14.76 -5.87 -14.10
N ALA A 54 -15.84 -6.35 -14.72
CA ALA A 54 -17.04 -6.84 -14.00
C ALA A 54 -16.98 -8.34 -13.65
N ASP A 55 -16.06 -9.09 -14.25
CA ASP A 55 -15.87 -10.53 -14.10
C ASP A 55 -14.77 -10.89 -13.08
N GLY A 56 -14.43 -12.17 -12.98
CA GLY A 56 -13.39 -12.69 -12.09
C GLY A 56 -13.88 -13.82 -11.19
N GLU A 57 -12.94 -14.61 -10.69
CA GLU A 57 -13.22 -15.80 -9.87
C GLU A 57 -13.67 -15.42 -8.47
N THR A 58 -14.59 -16.21 -7.91
CA THR A 58 -15.18 -15.99 -6.56
C THR A 58 -14.87 -17.13 -5.59
N GLY A 59 -13.83 -17.93 -5.87
CA GLY A 59 -13.39 -19.04 -5.04
C GLY A 59 -12.67 -18.62 -3.74
N VAL A 60 -11.94 -19.55 -3.15
CA VAL A 60 -11.22 -19.37 -1.87
C VAL A 60 -10.26 -18.19 -1.93
N ASP A 61 -9.49 -18.06 -3.01
CA ASP A 61 -8.54 -16.98 -3.22
C ASP A 61 -9.22 -15.60 -3.22
N ASN A 62 -10.40 -15.49 -3.84
CA ASN A 62 -11.17 -14.26 -3.79
C ASN A 62 -11.68 -13.96 -2.37
N GLY A 63 -12.07 -14.98 -1.59
CA GLY A 63 -12.44 -14.80 -0.19
C GLY A 63 -11.29 -14.28 0.67
N ILE A 64 -10.07 -14.81 0.47
CA ILE A 64 -8.85 -14.31 1.13
C ILE A 64 -8.56 -12.87 0.72
N ALA A 65 -8.70 -12.55 -0.57
CA ALA A 65 -8.55 -11.18 -1.06
C ALA A 65 -9.57 -10.22 -0.43
N GLU A 66 -10.86 -10.55 -0.43
CA GLU A 66 -11.91 -9.71 0.16
C GLU A 66 -11.63 -9.42 1.64
N GLN A 67 -11.22 -10.44 2.40
CA GLN A 67 -10.82 -10.26 3.81
C GLN A 67 -9.54 -9.43 3.97
N GLY A 68 -8.60 -9.56 3.03
CA GLY A 68 -7.36 -8.81 3.02
C GLY A 68 -7.56 -7.30 2.89
N PHE A 69 -8.59 -6.87 2.16
CA PHE A 69 -8.92 -5.45 1.96
C PHE A 69 -9.98 -4.91 2.93
N ALA A 70 -10.66 -5.77 3.69
CA ALA A 70 -11.75 -5.36 4.57
C ALA A 70 -11.26 -4.60 5.83
N GLY A 71 -11.96 -3.51 6.17
CA GLY A 71 -11.78 -2.81 7.45
C GLY A 71 -10.47 -2.01 7.59
N ILE A 72 -9.77 -1.76 6.49
CA ILE A 72 -8.55 -0.95 6.49
C ILE A 72 -8.90 0.53 6.66
N GLY A 73 -8.26 1.20 7.62
CA GLY A 73 -8.45 2.64 7.85
C GLY A 73 -7.32 3.51 7.30
N ALA A 74 -6.13 2.92 7.11
CA ALA A 74 -4.98 3.56 6.50
C ALA A 74 -3.99 2.50 6.01
N TRP A 75 -3.21 2.87 5.00
CA TRP A 75 -2.10 2.07 4.49
C TRP A 75 -0.76 2.71 4.82
N ILE A 76 0.26 1.89 5.01
CA ILE A 76 1.66 2.33 5.07
C ILE A 76 2.44 1.61 3.97
N LEU A 77 3.12 2.38 3.13
CA LEU A 77 3.87 1.91 1.96
C LEU A 77 5.34 2.27 2.11
N GLY A 78 6.21 1.39 1.63
CA GLY A 78 7.57 1.75 1.31
C GLY A 78 7.64 2.60 0.04
N ARG A 79 8.70 3.40 -0.07
CA ARG A 79 8.94 4.25 -1.25
C ARG A 79 8.86 3.51 -2.60
N ASN A 80 9.47 2.33 -2.69
CA ASN A 80 9.51 1.56 -3.94
C ASN A 80 8.13 0.97 -4.31
N MET A 81 7.25 0.79 -3.33
CA MET A 81 5.86 0.40 -3.58
C MET A 81 5.06 1.57 -4.17
N PHE A 82 5.40 2.81 -3.82
CA PHE A 82 4.77 4.01 -4.40
C PHE A 82 5.28 4.33 -5.82
N GLY A 83 6.57 4.09 -6.13
CA GLY A 83 7.11 4.43 -7.44
C GLY A 83 8.55 3.96 -7.73
N PRO A 84 9.00 4.16 -8.98
CA PRO A 84 10.30 3.67 -9.46
C PRO A 84 11.48 4.58 -9.09
N VAL A 85 11.21 5.81 -8.64
CA VAL A 85 12.24 6.83 -8.42
C VAL A 85 13.20 6.42 -7.30
N ARG A 86 14.50 6.39 -7.62
CA ARG A 86 15.62 6.20 -6.67
C ARG A 86 16.28 7.57 -6.43
N GLY A 87 16.60 7.90 -5.17
CA GLY A 87 17.17 9.23 -4.82
C GLY A 87 16.13 10.36 -4.80
N PRO A 88 16.49 11.65 -4.82
CA PRO A 88 15.53 12.76 -4.76
C PRO A 88 14.42 12.70 -5.81
N TRP A 89 13.26 13.31 -5.53
CA TRP A 89 12.19 13.43 -6.52
C TRP A 89 12.69 14.32 -7.68
N PRO A 90 12.67 13.85 -8.94
CA PRO A 90 13.09 14.68 -10.07
C PRO A 90 12.12 15.84 -10.28
N ASP A 91 10.84 15.57 -10.05
CA ASP A 91 9.71 16.49 -10.10
C ASP A 91 8.52 15.88 -9.32
N GLU A 92 7.36 16.55 -9.36
CA GLU A 92 6.12 16.08 -8.72
C GLU A 92 5.14 15.38 -9.70
N SER A 93 5.59 15.02 -10.90
CA SER A 93 4.73 14.46 -11.96
C SER A 93 4.28 13.02 -11.67
N TRP A 94 5.10 12.23 -10.97
CA TRP A 94 4.77 10.83 -10.68
C TRP A 94 3.63 10.70 -9.67
N LYS A 95 2.50 10.11 -10.06
CA LYS A 95 1.32 9.95 -9.20
C LYS A 95 1.12 8.55 -8.60
N GLY A 96 1.97 7.58 -8.96
CA GLY A 96 1.84 6.17 -8.56
C GLY A 96 1.58 5.24 -9.75
N TRP A 97 1.53 3.95 -9.49
CA TRP A 97 1.37 2.90 -10.51
C TRP A 97 -0.07 2.72 -11.03
N TRP A 98 -1.06 3.28 -10.32
CA TRP A 98 -2.49 2.91 -10.48
C TRP A 98 -3.34 3.95 -11.23
N GLY A 99 -2.72 4.88 -11.95
CA GLY A 99 -3.45 5.95 -12.64
C GLY A 99 -4.11 6.94 -11.68
N GLU A 100 -5.25 7.52 -12.09
CA GLU A 100 -5.91 8.62 -11.35
C GLU A 100 -6.71 8.14 -10.12
N GLU A 101 -7.17 6.89 -10.08
CA GLU A 101 -7.94 6.31 -8.97
C GLU A 101 -7.26 5.05 -8.42
N PRO A 102 -6.36 5.18 -7.43
CA PRO A 102 -5.67 4.03 -6.84
C PRO A 102 -6.59 3.22 -5.90
N PRO A 103 -6.33 1.91 -5.72
CA PRO A 103 -7.24 0.96 -5.05
C PRO A 103 -7.27 1.06 -3.51
N TYR A 104 -6.73 2.13 -2.92
CA TYR A 104 -6.58 2.25 -1.46
C TYR A 104 -7.82 2.85 -0.79
N HIS A 105 -8.41 3.89 -1.38
CA HIS A 105 -9.63 4.59 -0.95
C HIS A 105 -9.64 5.09 0.51
N VAL A 106 -8.46 5.20 1.11
CA VAL A 106 -8.21 5.71 2.46
C VAL A 106 -6.85 6.44 2.48
N PRO A 107 -6.47 7.13 3.57
CA PRO A 107 -5.14 7.73 3.66
C PRO A 107 -4.00 6.72 3.52
N VAL A 108 -2.95 7.11 2.81
CA VAL A 108 -1.78 6.28 2.52
C VAL A 108 -0.52 6.99 2.95
N PHE A 109 0.28 6.39 3.83
CA PHE A 109 1.54 6.94 4.30
C PHE A 109 2.70 6.31 3.56
N VAL A 110 3.42 7.10 2.76
CA VAL A 110 4.60 6.65 2.00
C VAL A 110 5.85 7.00 2.80
N LEU A 111 6.55 5.96 3.28
CA LEU A 111 7.81 6.11 4.01
C LEU A 111 8.94 6.40 3.01
N THR A 112 9.60 7.54 3.17
CA THR A 112 10.65 8.02 2.25
C THR A 112 11.60 8.96 2.96
N HIS A 113 12.88 9.01 2.56
CA HIS A 113 13.80 10.01 3.07
C HIS A 113 13.67 11.38 2.37
N HIS A 114 12.88 11.45 1.29
CA HIS A 114 12.74 12.65 0.47
C HIS A 114 11.37 13.28 0.68
N PRO A 115 11.30 14.52 1.20
CA PRO A 115 10.04 15.21 1.42
C PRO A 115 9.32 15.49 0.10
N ARG A 116 8.00 15.49 0.15
CA ARG A 116 7.12 15.82 -0.98
C ARG A 116 5.76 16.25 -0.43
N ALA A 117 5.09 17.18 -1.11
CA ALA A 117 3.74 17.60 -0.74
C ALA A 117 2.74 16.42 -0.80
N PRO A 118 1.70 16.40 0.06
CA PRO A 118 0.64 15.40 -0.04
C PRO A 118 0.00 15.36 -1.43
N LEU A 119 -0.27 14.16 -1.93
CA LEU A 119 -0.87 13.94 -3.25
C LEU A 119 -2.27 13.35 -3.08
N ARG A 120 -3.28 14.11 -3.47
CA ARG A 120 -4.69 13.66 -3.50
C ARG A 120 -5.01 13.03 -4.84
N MET A 121 -5.72 11.91 -4.79
CA MET A 121 -6.15 11.13 -5.94
C MET A 121 -7.67 11.00 -5.96
N ALA A 122 -8.23 10.55 -7.08
CA ALA A 122 -9.64 10.17 -7.14
C ALA A 122 -9.92 8.98 -6.19
N GLY A 123 -11.20 8.75 -5.88
CA GLY A 123 -11.60 7.66 -4.99
C GLY A 123 -11.25 7.84 -3.51
N GLY A 124 -10.80 9.04 -3.09
CA GLY A 124 -10.57 9.39 -1.68
C GLY A 124 -9.19 9.01 -1.13
N THR A 125 -8.27 8.53 -1.98
CA THR A 125 -6.89 8.25 -1.58
C THR A 125 -6.07 9.54 -1.46
N GLU A 126 -5.36 9.71 -0.36
CA GLU A 126 -4.36 10.77 -0.19
C GLU A 126 -3.02 10.16 0.25
N PHE A 127 -2.00 10.28 -0.61
CA PHE A 127 -0.64 9.90 -0.30
C PHE A 127 0.06 10.99 0.52
N ARG A 128 0.56 10.62 1.70
CA ARG A 128 1.29 11.48 2.63
C ARG A 128 2.71 10.96 2.77
N PHE A 129 3.71 11.79 2.48
CA PHE A 129 5.11 11.38 2.48
C PHE A 129 5.73 11.63 3.85
N VAL A 130 6.11 10.55 4.54
CA VAL A 130 6.62 10.58 5.92
C VAL A 130 8.12 10.32 5.93
N THR A 131 8.89 11.29 6.47
CA THR A 131 10.36 11.26 6.51
C THR A 131 10.96 10.88 7.86
N GLU A 132 10.17 10.93 8.94
CA GLU A 132 10.63 10.72 10.31
C GLU A 132 10.54 9.25 10.77
N GLY A 133 10.25 8.33 9.85
CA GLY A 133 10.13 6.89 10.13
C GLY A 133 8.75 6.48 10.67
N ILE A 134 8.62 5.18 11.00
CA ILE A 134 7.32 4.55 11.33
C ILE A 134 6.82 4.86 12.76
N HIS A 135 7.72 5.29 13.64
CA HIS A 135 7.43 5.53 15.05
C HIS A 135 7.15 7.00 15.37
N SER A 136 7.29 7.91 14.40
CA SER A 136 6.92 9.31 14.57
C SER A 136 5.40 9.40 14.78
N GLY A 137 5.04 9.40 16.06
CA GLY A 137 3.73 8.97 16.52
C GLY A 137 2.59 9.90 16.13
N GLU A 138 2.80 11.01 15.45
CA GLU A 138 1.72 11.96 15.16
C GLU A 138 1.22 11.87 13.71
N HIS A 139 2.12 11.65 12.75
CA HIS A 139 1.77 11.63 11.33
C HIS A 139 1.15 10.30 10.89
N ALA A 140 1.54 9.18 11.50
CA ALA A 140 0.98 7.86 11.21
C ALA A 140 -0.24 7.48 12.08
N ARG A 141 -0.76 8.42 12.89
CA ARG A 141 -1.92 8.19 13.75
C ARG A 141 -3.21 8.55 12.99
N PRO A 142 -4.09 7.57 12.64
CA PRO A 142 -5.42 7.86 12.12
C PRO A 142 -6.30 8.64 13.13
N THR A 143 -5.93 8.68 14.42
CA THR A 143 -6.68 9.36 15.48
C THR A 143 -6.73 10.89 15.33
N SER A 144 -5.76 11.53 14.67
CA SER A 144 -5.85 12.98 14.40
C SER A 144 -7.03 13.34 13.48
N PHE A 145 -7.59 12.36 12.76
CA PHE A 145 -8.70 12.56 11.83
C PHE A 145 -10.08 12.32 12.48
N CYS A 146 -10.17 11.48 13.52
CA CYS A 146 -11.41 11.29 14.28
C CYS A 146 -11.88 12.55 15.03
N ALA A 147 -11.03 13.55 15.22
CA ALA A 147 -11.44 14.80 15.87
C ALA A 147 -12.44 15.62 15.03
N SER A 148 -12.48 15.45 13.69
CA SER A 148 -13.46 16.14 12.83
C SER A 148 -14.65 15.27 12.43
N ALA A 149 -14.56 13.94 12.60
CA ALA A 149 -15.65 13.01 12.30
C ALA A 149 -16.17 12.42 13.62
N ARG A 150 -17.27 13.00 14.12
CA ARG A 150 -18.09 12.39 15.18
C ARG A 150 -18.58 11.04 14.66
N ASP A 151 -17.97 9.96 15.14
CA ASP A 151 -18.55 8.66 15.48
C ASP A 151 -17.54 7.52 15.29
N ALA A 152 -17.62 6.56 16.21
CA ALA A 152 -16.64 5.52 16.50
C ALA A 152 -16.21 4.69 15.28
N CYS A 153 -14.89 4.58 15.05
CA CYS A 153 -14.37 3.62 14.09
C CYS A 153 -13.07 2.95 14.59
N PRO A 154 -13.08 1.65 14.93
CA PRO A 154 -11.87 0.91 15.27
C PRO A 154 -11.26 0.39 13.96
N ARG A 155 -10.46 1.19 13.24
CA ARG A 155 -9.88 0.75 11.96
C ARG A 155 -8.38 0.53 12.03
N GLN A 156 -7.98 -0.64 11.56
CA GLN A 156 -6.64 -1.22 11.61
C GLN A 156 -5.74 -0.56 10.54
N VAL A 157 -4.44 -0.46 10.83
CA VAL A 157 -3.43 0.05 9.89
C VAL A 157 -2.73 -1.13 9.25
N LEU A 158 -2.81 -1.24 7.92
CA LEU A 158 -2.13 -2.29 7.16
C LEU A 158 -0.77 -1.81 6.66
N LEU A 159 0.25 -2.53 7.09
CA LEU A 159 1.63 -2.44 6.67
C LEU A 159 1.93 -3.55 5.66
N LEU A 160 2.13 -3.20 4.38
CA LEU A 160 2.85 -4.06 3.46
C LEU A 160 4.34 -3.70 3.58
N LEU A 161 4.98 -4.11 4.68
CA LEU A 161 6.41 -3.87 4.88
C LEU A 161 7.21 -4.88 4.07
N VAL A 162 7.96 -4.38 3.09
CA VAL A 162 9.19 -5.03 2.64
C VAL A 162 10.22 -4.86 3.75
N LEU A 163 10.41 -5.88 4.59
CA LEU A 163 11.53 -5.94 5.52
C LEU A 163 12.82 -6.12 4.71
N HIS A 164 13.73 -5.15 4.79
CA HIS A 164 15.10 -5.32 4.29
C HIS A 164 15.99 -5.73 5.45
N ARG A 165 16.69 -6.86 5.28
CA ARG A 165 17.74 -7.32 6.18
C ARG A 165 19.00 -6.51 5.89
N LEU A 166 19.38 -5.60 6.79
CA LEU A 166 20.74 -5.06 6.82
C LEU A 166 21.68 -6.25 7.11
N SER A 167 22.55 -6.58 6.15
CA SER A 167 23.64 -7.52 6.38
C SER A 167 24.96 -6.76 6.37
N LYS A 168 25.47 -6.57 7.59
CA LYS A 168 26.81 -6.11 8.04
C LYS A 168 27.40 -4.85 7.43
#